data_AF-A0A8I1P3V4-F1
#
_entry.id   AF-A0A8I1P3V4-F1
#
_cell.length_a   1.000
_cell.length_b   1.000
_cell.length_c   1.000
_cell.angle_alpha   90.00
_cell.angle_beta   90.00
_cell.angle_gamma   90.00
#
_symmetry.space_group_name_H-M   'P 1'
#
loop_
_entity.id
_entity.type
_entity.pdbx_description
1 polymer ?
#
loop_
_entity_poly.entity_id
_entity_poly.type
_entity_poly.pdbx_seq_one_letter_code
_entity_poly.pdbx_strand_id
1 'polypeptide(L)'
;MAEVRFDAFADAFQSRLDELGYSLRQAEQKWSQTDRAMLSRAVNGKALSAGNYLLLCEMAGLDPYAFVERGKHRQTSLKAIREHMVTLVASRETGAAR
;
A
#
# COMPACT_ATOMS: atom_id res chain seq x y z
N MET A 1 5.03 -9.82 0.32
CA MET A 1 3.66 -9.38 0.01
C MET A 1 3.51 -7.99 0.60
N ALA A 2 2.84 -7.06 -0.07
CA ALA A 2 2.51 -5.78 0.55
C ALA A 2 1.32 -6.00 1.47
N GLU A 3 1.43 -5.59 2.73
CA GLU A 3 0.37 -5.77 3.74
C GLU A 3 -0.14 -4.41 4.20
N VAL A 4 -1.45 -4.30 4.39
CA VAL A 4 -2.08 -3.07 4.89
C VAL A 4 -2.06 -3.10 6.41
N ARG A 5 -1.55 -2.02 7.01
CA ARG A 5 -1.64 -1.73 8.44
C ARG A 5 -3.03 -1.22 8.79
N PHE A 6 -3.96 -2.15 9.00
CA PHE A 6 -5.35 -1.82 9.30
C PHE A 6 -5.53 -1.11 10.65
N ASP A 7 -4.59 -1.28 11.58
CA ASP A 7 -4.48 -0.52 12.82
C ASP A 7 -4.25 0.98 12.54
N ALA A 8 -3.20 1.30 11.78
CA ALA A 8 -2.86 2.68 11.44
C ALA A 8 -3.93 3.33 10.55
N PHE A 9 -4.52 2.55 9.64
CA PHE A 9 -5.66 2.98 8.85
C PHE A 9 -6.87 3.32 9.73
N ALA A 10 -7.18 2.50 10.74
CA ALA A 10 -8.31 2.76 11.64
C ALA A 10 -8.17 4.08 12.39
N ASP A 11 -6.98 4.35 12.93
CA ASP A 11 -6.69 5.59 13.64
C ASP A 11 -6.83 6.81 12.72
N ALA A 12 -6.28 6.74 11.51
CA ALA A 12 -6.39 7.81 10.52
C ALA A 12 -7.84 8.01 10.04
N PHE A 13 -8.56 6.91 9.83
CA PHE A 13 -9.95 6.94 9.39
C PHE A 13 -10.87 7.50 10.48
N GLN A 14 -10.67 7.12 11.74
CA GLN A 14 -11.40 7.68 12.88
C GLN A 14 -11.13 9.18 13.03
N SER A 15 -9.85 9.58 12.99
CA SER A 15 -9.46 10.99 13.04
C SER A 15 -10.14 11.80 11.92
N ARG A 16 -10.22 11.22 10.72
CA ARG A 16 -10.88 11.85 9.58
C ARG A 16 -12.40 11.98 9.77
N LEU A 17 -13.05 10.96 10.34
CA LEU A 17 -14.48 11.06 10.69
C LEU A 17 -14.73 12.15 11.72
N ASP A 18 -13.85 12.27 12.72
CA ASP A 18 -13.94 13.29 13.76
C ASP A 18 -13.75 14.70 13.19
N GLU A 19 -12.80 14.91 12.27
CA GLU A 19 -12.62 16.16 11.53
C GLU A 19 -13.87 16.57 10.72
N LEU A 20 -14.53 15.59 10.12
CA LEU A 20 -15.77 15.81 9.37
C LEU A 20 -17.00 15.97 10.28
N GLY A 21 -16.85 15.69 11.59
CA GLY A 21 -17.95 15.64 12.55
C GLY A 21 -18.94 14.52 12.26
N TYR A 22 -18.49 13.43 11.63
CA TYR A 22 -19.35 12.33 11.18
C TYR A 22 -19.41 11.22 12.22
N SER A 23 -20.61 10.98 12.74
CA SER A 23 -20.90 9.68 13.35
C SER A 23 -20.90 8.57 12.29
N LEU A 24 -20.70 7.31 12.68
CA LEU A 24 -20.82 6.18 11.74
C LEU A 24 -22.17 6.15 11.00
N ARG A 25 -23.25 6.63 11.63
CA ARG A 25 -24.58 6.72 11.00
C ARG A 25 -24.63 7.79 9.93
N GLN A 26 -23.99 8.92 10.21
CA GLN A 26 -23.92 10.03 9.29
C GLN A 26 -22.99 9.70 8.13
N ALA A 27 -21.85 9.05 8.38
CA ALA A 27 -20.96 8.53 7.35
C ALA A 27 -21.70 7.58 6.40
N GLU A 28 -22.46 6.62 6.93
CA GLU A 28 -23.31 5.71 6.14
C GLU A 28 -24.32 6.46 5.25
N GLN A 29 -24.93 7.53 5.78
CA GLN A 29 -25.87 8.35 4.99
C GLN A 29 -25.18 9.22 3.94
N LYS A 30 -23.97 9.70 4.22
CA LYS A 30 -23.20 10.58 3.31
C LYS A 30 -22.48 9.80 2.23
N TRP A 31 -22.01 8.60 2.54
CA TRP A 31 -21.31 7.72 1.63
C TRP A 31 -22.20 6.53 1.27
N SER A 32 -23.11 6.76 0.31
CA SER A 32 -24.13 5.80 -0.11
C SER A 32 -23.60 4.46 -0.62
N GLN A 33 -22.31 4.38 -0.96
CA GLN A 33 -21.63 3.16 -1.40
C GLN A 33 -21.05 2.34 -0.22
N THR A 34 -21.21 2.83 1.01
CA THR A 34 -20.71 2.17 2.22
C THR A 34 -21.88 1.66 3.07
N ASP A 35 -21.63 0.63 3.85
CA ASP A 35 -22.58 0.09 4.82
C ASP A 35 -22.02 0.21 6.26
N ARG A 36 -22.91 0.14 7.25
CA ARG A 36 -22.52 0.25 8.66
C ARG A 36 -21.47 -0.77 9.09
N ALA A 37 -21.53 -2.00 8.57
CA ALA A 37 -20.62 -3.06 8.98
C ALA A 37 -19.21 -2.79 8.43
N MET A 38 -19.10 -2.29 7.19
CA MET A 38 -17.85 -1.86 6.57
C MET A 38 -17.20 -0.73 7.37
N LEU A 39 -17.97 0.30 7.72
CA LEU A 39 -17.47 1.44 8.51
C LEU A 39 -17.05 1.03 9.92
N SER A 40 -17.83 0.14 10.56
CA SER A 40 -17.48 -0.42 11.86
C SER A 40 -16.18 -1.23 11.79
N ARG A 41 -15.98 -2.04 10.75
CA ARG A 41 -14.74 -2.80 10.56
C ARG A 41 -13.54 -1.88 10.38
N ALA A 42 -13.70 -0.80 9.63
CA ALA A 42 -12.66 0.20 9.39
C ALA A 42 -12.20 0.86 10.70
N VAL A 43 -13.14 1.38 11.50
CA VAL A 43 -12.82 2.03 12.79
C VAL A 43 -12.24 1.05 13.82
N ASN A 44 -12.61 -0.24 13.75
CA ASN A 44 -12.09 -1.27 14.65
C ASN A 44 -10.80 -1.96 14.15
N GLY A 45 -10.15 -1.44 13.10
CA GLY A 45 -8.92 -2.00 12.54
C GLY A 45 -9.03 -3.43 12.04
N LYS A 46 -10.24 -3.86 11.67
CA LYS A 46 -10.47 -5.20 11.11
C LYS A 46 -10.02 -5.22 9.66
N ALA A 47 -9.47 -6.36 9.23
CA ALA A 47 -9.12 -6.56 7.83
C ALA A 47 -10.33 -6.31 6.91
N LEU A 48 -10.09 -5.56 5.83
CA LEU A 48 -11.06 -5.26 4.79
C LEU A 48 -10.66 -5.94 3.48
N SER A 49 -11.62 -6.14 2.58
CA SER A 49 -11.27 -6.46 1.20
C SER A 49 -10.50 -5.28 0.58
N ALA A 50 -9.65 -5.55 -0.42
CA ALA A 50 -8.92 -4.51 -1.12
C ALA A 50 -9.85 -3.43 -1.70
N GLY A 51 -11.00 -3.83 -2.26
CA GLY A 51 -11.99 -2.90 -2.78
C GLY A 51 -12.58 -1.98 -1.70
N ASN A 52 -13.00 -2.53 -0.56
CA ASN A 52 -13.56 -1.72 0.52
C ASN A 52 -12.52 -0.77 1.12
N TYR A 53 -11.27 -1.22 1.25
CA TYR A 53 -10.18 -0.37 1.70
C TYR A 53 -9.97 0.82 0.76
N LEU A 54 -9.88 0.59 -0.55
CA LEU A 54 -9.69 1.65 -1.54
C LEU A 54 -10.86 2.62 -1.57
N LEU A 55 -12.09 2.10 -1.53
CA LEU A 55 -13.31 2.92 -1.50
C LEU A 55 -13.34 3.85 -0.28
N LEU A 56 -12.99 3.33 0.91
CA LEU A 56 -12.94 4.14 2.12
C LEU A 56 -11.81 5.18 2.07
N CYS A 57 -10.66 4.84 1.47
CA CYS A 57 -9.59 5.82 1.26
C CYS A 57 -10.05 6.95 0.35
N GLU A 58 -10.72 6.63 -0.77
CA GLU A 58 -11.28 7.63 -1.69
C GLU A 58 -12.29 8.54 -0.98
N MET A 59 -13.26 7.95 -0.29
CA MET A 59 -14.32 8.69 0.41
C MET A 59 -13.79 9.56 1.56
N ALA A 60 -12.79 9.08 2.29
CA ALA A 60 -12.17 9.81 3.38
C ALA A 60 -11.10 10.81 2.90
N GLY A 61 -10.64 10.72 1.65
CA GLY A 61 -9.52 11.51 1.14
C GLY A 61 -8.16 11.09 1.71
N LEU A 62 -8.00 9.80 2.02
CA LEU A 62 -6.76 9.23 2.53
C LEU A 62 -5.94 8.61 1.39
N ASP A 63 -4.61 8.68 1.49
CA ASP A 63 -3.72 7.99 0.55
C ASP A 63 -3.71 6.48 0.84
N PRO A 64 -4.16 5.61 -0.08
CA PRO A 64 -4.14 4.17 0.11
C PRO A 64 -2.74 3.57 0.29
N TYR A 65 -1.68 4.27 -0.11
CA TYR A 65 -0.32 3.76 0.04
C TYR A 65 0.33 4.15 1.37
N ALA A 66 -0.25 5.10 2.11
CA ALA A 66 0.25 5.54 3.41
C ALA A 66 0.23 4.41 4.46
N PHE A 67 -0.69 3.47 4.32
CA PHE A 67 -0.88 2.35 5.26
C PHE A 67 -0.34 1.02 4.73
N VAL A 68 0.36 1.03 3.59
CA VAL A 68 0.91 -0.20 2.99
C VAL A 68 2.36 -0.38 3.40
N GLU A 69 2.63 -1.41 4.19
CA GLU A 69 3.99 -1.84 4.43
C GLU A 69 4.49 -2.63 3.22
N ARG A 70 5.46 -2.04 2.52
CA ARG A 70 6.30 -2.79 1.60
C ARG A 70 7.26 -3.58 2.47
N GLY A 71 6.91 -4.84 2.75
CA GLY A 71 7.78 -5.76 3.49
C GLY A 71 9.21 -5.67 2.97
N LYS A 72 10.21 -5.78 3.87
CA LYS A 72 11.65 -5.56 3.58
C LYS A 72 11.99 -6.06 2.19
N HIS A 73 12.09 -5.14 1.22
CA HIS A 73 12.54 -5.48 -0.10
C HIS A 73 13.91 -6.13 0.11
N ARG A 74 14.09 -7.37 -0.33
CA ARG A 74 15.41 -8.00 -0.39
C ARG A 74 16.23 -7.08 -1.29
N GLN A 75 17.04 -6.21 -0.69
CA GLN A 75 17.93 -5.35 -1.46
C GLN A 75 18.86 -6.30 -2.21
N THR A 76 18.68 -6.39 -3.52
CA THR A 76 19.58 -7.16 -4.37
C THR A 76 20.91 -6.42 -4.35
N SER A 77 21.87 -6.95 -3.60
CA SER A 77 23.19 -6.34 -3.53
C SER A 77 23.85 -6.40 -4.90
N LEU A 78 24.77 -5.48 -5.19
CA LEU A 78 25.59 -5.53 -6.41
C LEU A 78 26.32 -6.88 -6.55
N LYS A 79 26.60 -7.54 -5.42
CA LYS A 79 27.15 -8.90 -5.37
C LYS A 79 26.18 -9.94 -5.96
N ALA A 80 24.92 -9.93 -5.54
CA ALA A 80 23.89 -10.83 -6.08
C ALA A 80 23.62 -10.55 -7.56
N ILE A 81 23.67 -9.27 -7.99
CA ILE A 81 23.56 -8.91 -9.41
C ILE A 81 24.72 -9.53 -10.20
N ARG A 82 25.96 -9.38 -9.72
CA ARG A 82 27.18 -9.90 -10.36
C ARG A 82 27.16 -11.43 -10.53
N GLU A 83 26.64 -12.16 -9.55
CA GLU A 83 26.50 -13.63 -9.59
C GLU A 83 25.52 -14.09 -10.68
N HIS A 84 24.59 -13.23 -11.09
CA HIS A 84 23.61 -13.48 -12.15
C HIS A 84 23.90 -12.75 -13.46
N MET A 85 25.05 -12.06 -13.59
CA MET A 85 25.45 -11.44 -14.85
C MET A 85 25.93 -12.52 -15.83
N VAL A 86 25.09 -12.82 -16.84
CA VAL A 86 25.36 -13.81 -17.91
C VAL A 86 26.20 -13.21 -19.06
N THR A 87 26.69 -11.98 -18.94
CA THR A 87 27.50 -11.38 -20.00
C THR A 87 28.87 -12.04 -20.04
N LEU A 88 29.04 -12.98 -20.97
CA LEU A 88 30.36 -13.47 -21.38
C LEU A 88 31.21 -12.25 -21.72
N VAL A 89 32.38 -12.14 -21.08
CA VAL A 89 33.38 -11.13 -21.41
C VAL A 89 33.86 -11.45 -22.82
N ALA A 90 33.26 -10.82 -23.83
CA ALA A 90 33.71 -10.93 -25.20
C ALA A 90 35.09 -10.26 -25.29
N SER A 91 36.11 -11.05 -25.64
CA SER A 91 37.45 -10.52 -25.87
C SER A 91 37.39 -9.61 -27.10
N ARG A 92 37.85 -8.37 -26.97
CA ARG A 92 37.93 -7.44 -28.11
C ARG A 92 39.00 -7.95 -29.07
N GLU A 93 38.63 -8.31 -30.29
CA GLU A 93 39.56 -8.80 -31.34
C GLU A 93 40.45 -7.69 -31.93
N THR A 94 40.20 -6.42 -31.63
CA THR A 94 40.99 -5.28 -32.11
C THR A 94 42.23 -5.05 -31.25
N GLY A 95 43.15 -6.02 -31.29
CA GLY A 95 44.41 -5.99 -30.56
C GLY A 95 45.58 -6.59 -31.34
N ALA A 96 45.58 -6.53 -32.67
CA ALA A 96 46.76 -6.88 -33.47
C ALA A 96 46.70 -6.20 -34.85
N ALA A 97 47.12 -4.95 -34.91
CA ALA A 97 47.66 -4.36 -36.13
C ALA A 97 48.97 -3.69 -35.73
N ARG A 98 50.07 -4.42 -35.91
CA ARG A 98 51.42 -3.89 -35.88
C ARG A 98 52.02 -4.08 -37.26
#